data_AF-K0NSS1-F1
#
_entry.id   AF-K0NSS1-F1
#
_cell.length_a   1.000
_cell.length_b   1.000
_cell.length_c   1.000
_cell.angle_alpha   90.00
_cell.angle_beta   90.00
_cell.angle_gamma   90.00
#
_symmetry.space_group_name_H-M   'P 1'
#
loop_
_entity.id
_entity.type
_entity.pdbx_description
1 polymer ?
#
loop_
_entity_poly.entity_id
_entity_poly.type
_entity_poly.pdbx_seq_one_letter_code
_entity_poly.pdbx_strand_id
1 'polypeptide(L)'
;MTSRKDYRKENKQGSKFLIIGGVVAIVAIAAGVFGYNAYKREQAAAYARNQKQIAFNKTHFNPNVSIYGVKVGKLTVSQATKKVLAKAKNKLVYKDGKITSVRDTKLTTISQNTVESYFKKQYTQLPTTKVYSYKNMSLSAGKNKLKKVAAASVAYNVGGKTFNLSAKDYLTQVSYYSGSLHYDNVSKLTAKLEAMDKEVKTLGKSYKFKTPAGSTITVTNQSYGWGIWTASAKSAILKAYENGTKTIDGKNHIYGEGYTTQGLGYGKSNNGLGNSYVVVSIASQDMWIVVNGKVAVTVSDVVTGTENKGDNATPKGVWYIMYKEEGATLKGQNDDGSSYASKVSYWMPFTLSGCGLHDASWRTDWSSTAYLEGGSHGCVNIRPSEIKSVWNAVKVHMPVIVY
;
A
#
# COMPACT_ATOMS: atom_id res chain seq x y z
N MET A 1 -115.26 -53.82 -34.48
CA MET A 1 -114.16 -54.80 -34.35
C MET A 1 -112.83 -54.10 -34.59
N THR A 2 -112.25 -53.48 -33.57
CA THR A 2 -110.84 -53.06 -33.57
C THR A 2 -110.00 -54.30 -33.31
N SER A 3 -109.10 -54.61 -34.23
CA SER A 3 -108.36 -55.87 -34.25
C SER A 3 -107.43 -56.00 -33.03
N ARG A 4 -107.32 -57.21 -32.45
CA ARG A 4 -106.28 -57.59 -31.47
C ARG A 4 -104.84 -57.20 -31.89
N LYS A 5 -104.61 -56.81 -33.15
CA LYS A 5 -103.35 -56.25 -33.65
C LYS A 5 -103.02 -54.85 -33.08
N ASP A 6 -103.99 -53.99 -32.80
CA ASP A 6 -103.73 -52.58 -32.44
C ASP A 6 -103.32 -52.41 -30.96
N TYR A 7 -103.94 -53.14 -30.02
CA TYR A 7 -103.51 -53.17 -28.60
C TYR A 7 -102.09 -53.73 -28.40
N ARG A 8 -101.66 -54.69 -29.23
CA ARG A 8 -100.27 -55.21 -29.23
C ARG A 8 -99.27 -54.21 -29.81
N LYS A 9 -99.72 -53.20 -30.57
CA LYS A 9 -98.88 -52.18 -31.21
C LYS A 9 -98.61 -51.00 -30.26
N GLU A 10 -99.61 -50.56 -29.51
CA GLU A 10 -99.49 -49.51 -28.48
C GLU A 10 -98.72 -49.98 -27.24
N ASN A 11 -98.98 -51.20 -26.74
CA ASN A 11 -98.22 -51.75 -25.59
C ASN A 11 -96.74 -52.02 -25.95
N LYS A 12 -96.44 -52.31 -27.23
CA LYS A 12 -95.06 -52.37 -27.74
C LYS A 12 -94.39 -50.98 -27.83
N GLN A 13 -95.14 -49.91 -28.08
CA GLN A 13 -94.57 -48.55 -28.13
C GLN A 13 -94.34 -47.99 -26.73
N GLY A 14 -95.28 -48.13 -25.78
CA GLY A 14 -95.08 -47.74 -24.38
C GLY A 14 -93.93 -48.50 -23.70
N SER A 15 -93.84 -49.81 -23.94
CA SER A 15 -92.69 -50.63 -23.52
C SER A 15 -91.38 -50.18 -24.17
N LYS A 16 -91.37 -49.81 -25.46
CA LYS A 16 -90.19 -49.25 -26.14
C LYS A 16 -89.76 -47.92 -25.53
N PHE A 17 -90.67 -46.99 -25.21
CA PHE A 17 -90.32 -45.71 -24.59
C PHE A 17 -89.81 -45.88 -23.15
N LEU A 18 -90.36 -46.81 -22.37
CA LEU A 18 -89.83 -47.18 -21.05
C LEU A 18 -88.44 -47.82 -21.14
N ILE A 19 -88.21 -48.69 -22.13
CA ILE A 19 -86.89 -49.28 -22.38
C ILE A 19 -85.89 -48.21 -22.84
N ILE A 20 -86.28 -47.32 -23.75
CA ILE A 20 -85.42 -46.22 -24.23
C ILE A 20 -85.12 -45.24 -23.10
N GLY A 21 -86.12 -44.85 -22.29
CA GLY A 21 -85.93 -44.00 -21.12
C GLY A 21 -85.03 -44.64 -20.06
N GLY A 22 -85.20 -45.94 -19.82
CA GLY A 22 -84.30 -46.73 -18.97
C GLY A 22 -82.87 -46.78 -19.50
N VAL A 23 -82.69 -47.00 -20.81
CA VAL A 23 -81.36 -47.01 -21.46
C VAL A 23 -80.71 -45.63 -21.40
N VAL A 24 -81.44 -44.55 -21.64
CA VAL A 24 -80.92 -43.18 -21.54
C VAL A 24 -80.52 -42.84 -20.11
N ALA A 25 -81.33 -43.23 -19.12
CA ALA A 25 -80.98 -43.07 -17.70
C ALA A 25 -79.72 -43.87 -17.32
N ILE A 26 -79.60 -45.11 -17.80
CA ILE A 26 -78.42 -45.96 -17.58
C ILE A 26 -77.17 -45.34 -18.22
N VAL A 27 -77.27 -44.81 -19.45
CA VAL A 27 -76.17 -44.15 -20.15
C VAL A 27 -75.75 -42.87 -19.43
N ALA A 28 -76.69 -42.06 -18.93
CA ALA A 28 -76.40 -40.86 -18.16
C ALA A 28 -75.70 -41.19 -16.82
N ILE A 29 -76.15 -42.23 -16.12
CA ILE A 29 -75.51 -42.73 -14.90
C ILE A 29 -74.10 -43.25 -15.21
N ALA A 30 -73.92 -44.03 -16.28
CA ALA A 30 -72.63 -44.54 -16.71
C ALA A 30 -71.65 -43.41 -17.09
N ALA A 31 -72.12 -42.37 -17.77
CA ALA A 31 -71.33 -41.18 -18.11
C ALA A 31 -70.94 -40.39 -16.85
N GLY A 32 -71.85 -40.23 -15.89
CA GLY A 32 -71.56 -39.59 -14.59
C GLY A 32 -70.52 -40.36 -13.77
N VAL A 33 -70.64 -41.69 -13.71
CA VAL A 33 -69.66 -42.58 -13.06
C VAL A 33 -68.30 -42.50 -13.76
N PHE A 34 -68.28 -42.50 -15.09
CA PHE A 34 -67.04 -42.35 -15.87
C PHE A 34 -66.38 -40.98 -15.64
N GLY A 35 -67.15 -39.89 -15.67
CA GLY A 35 -66.67 -38.53 -15.40
C GLY A 35 -66.12 -38.36 -13.98
N TYR A 36 -66.83 -38.87 -12.96
CA TYR A 36 -66.35 -38.87 -11.57
C TYR A 36 -65.06 -39.69 -11.40
N ASN A 37 -64.97 -40.86 -12.05
CA ASN A 37 -63.77 -41.68 -12.03
C ASN A 37 -62.60 -41.02 -12.76
N ALA A 38 -62.84 -40.33 -13.89
CA ALA A 38 -61.84 -39.55 -14.61
C ALA A 38 -61.33 -38.37 -13.77
N TYR A 39 -62.23 -37.63 -13.12
CA TYR A 39 -61.90 -36.56 -12.18
C TYR A 39 -61.07 -37.05 -10.99
N LYS A 40 -61.45 -38.19 -10.38
CA LYS A 40 -60.65 -38.82 -9.31
C LYS A 40 -59.27 -39.25 -9.78
N ARG A 41 -59.15 -39.82 -10.98
CA ARG A 41 -57.85 -40.19 -11.59
C ARG A 41 -56.99 -38.95 -11.84
N GLU A 42 -57.58 -37.86 -12.31
CA GLU A 42 -56.86 -36.62 -12.56
C GLU A 42 -56.40 -35.95 -11.26
N GLN A 43 -57.24 -35.94 -10.22
CA GLN A 43 -56.84 -35.48 -8.89
C GLN A 43 -55.70 -36.33 -8.30
N ALA A 44 -55.80 -37.66 -8.39
CA ALA A 44 -54.74 -38.57 -7.95
C ALA A 44 -53.44 -38.33 -8.73
N ALA A 45 -53.53 -38.11 -10.05
CA ALA A 45 -52.38 -37.80 -10.89
C ALA A 45 -51.78 -36.42 -10.56
N ALA A 46 -52.60 -35.40 -10.32
CA ALA A 46 -52.16 -34.07 -9.89
C ALA A 46 -51.47 -34.12 -8.52
N TYR A 47 -52.03 -34.86 -7.57
CA TYR A 47 -51.42 -35.10 -6.27
C TYR A 47 -50.07 -35.81 -6.41
N ALA A 48 -49.99 -36.88 -7.21
CA ALA A 48 -48.74 -37.60 -7.45
C ALA A 48 -47.67 -36.72 -8.12
N ARG A 49 -48.07 -35.86 -9.09
CA ARG A 49 -47.18 -34.86 -9.70
C ARG A 49 -46.68 -33.85 -8.66
N ASN A 50 -47.56 -33.34 -7.82
CA ASN A 50 -47.20 -32.42 -6.74
C ASN A 50 -46.24 -33.08 -5.74
N GLN A 51 -46.47 -34.33 -5.34
CA GLN A 51 -45.54 -35.04 -4.43
C GLN A 51 -44.15 -35.22 -5.04
N LYS A 52 -44.06 -35.60 -6.33
CA LYS A 52 -42.78 -35.65 -7.06
C LYS A 52 -42.09 -34.28 -7.08
N GLN A 53 -42.87 -33.22 -7.32
CA GLN A 53 -42.34 -31.86 -7.36
C GLN A 53 -41.87 -31.36 -5.97
N ILE A 54 -42.62 -31.68 -4.92
CA ILE A 54 -42.23 -31.39 -3.53
C ILE A 54 -40.92 -32.10 -3.19
N ALA A 55 -40.81 -33.39 -3.53
CA ALA A 55 -39.58 -34.15 -3.33
C ALA A 55 -38.38 -33.54 -4.10
N PHE A 56 -38.60 -33.07 -5.32
CA PHE A 56 -37.57 -32.37 -6.10
C PHE A 56 -37.16 -31.03 -5.45
N ASN A 57 -38.12 -30.19 -5.07
CA ASN A 57 -37.87 -28.88 -4.47
C ASN A 57 -37.17 -28.94 -3.11
N LYS A 58 -37.33 -30.04 -2.35
CA LYS A 58 -36.59 -30.28 -1.09
C LYS A 58 -35.07 -30.23 -1.26
N THR A 59 -34.56 -30.54 -2.45
CA THR A 59 -33.12 -30.64 -2.73
C THR A 59 -32.63 -29.71 -3.84
N HIS A 60 -33.53 -29.08 -4.62
CA HIS A 60 -33.18 -28.26 -5.78
C HIS A 60 -33.69 -26.82 -5.68
N PHE A 61 -32.86 -25.87 -6.08
CA PHE A 61 -33.23 -24.44 -6.13
C PHE A 61 -34.44 -24.22 -7.04
N ASN A 62 -35.29 -23.23 -6.70
CA ASN A 62 -36.35 -22.80 -7.61
C ASN A 62 -35.80 -22.39 -9.00
N PRO A 63 -36.59 -22.47 -10.08
CA PRO A 63 -36.11 -22.26 -11.44
C PRO A 63 -35.43 -20.90 -11.68
N ASN A 64 -35.91 -19.85 -11.04
CA ASN A 64 -35.47 -18.46 -11.27
C ASN A 64 -34.51 -17.95 -10.18
N VAL A 65 -33.54 -18.78 -9.79
CA VAL A 65 -32.51 -18.41 -8.81
C VAL A 65 -31.16 -18.16 -9.48
N SER A 66 -30.53 -17.05 -9.10
CA SER A 66 -29.15 -16.73 -9.44
C SER A 66 -28.33 -16.36 -8.20
N ILE A 67 -27.08 -16.80 -8.18
CA ILE A 67 -26.10 -16.47 -7.14
C ILE A 67 -24.90 -15.83 -7.82
N TYR A 68 -24.59 -14.60 -7.44
CA TYR A 68 -23.49 -13.79 -7.99
C TYR A 68 -23.52 -13.68 -9.52
N GLY A 69 -24.72 -13.57 -10.08
CA GLY A 69 -24.97 -13.51 -11.53
C GLY A 69 -24.95 -14.87 -12.24
N VAL A 70 -24.66 -15.97 -11.54
CA VAL A 70 -24.71 -17.33 -12.11
C VAL A 70 -26.09 -17.93 -11.89
N LYS A 71 -26.76 -18.36 -12.97
CA LYS A 71 -28.05 -19.08 -12.89
C LYS A 71 -27.85 -20.46 -12.28
N VAL A 72 -28.51 -20.72 -11.15
CA VAL A 72 -28.41 -21.96 -10.36
C VAL A 72 -29.75 -22.67 -10.16
N GLY A 73 -30.83 -22.18 -10.76
CA GLY A 73 -32.14 -22.82 -10.65
C GLY A 73 -32.12 -24.28 -11.10
N LYS A 74 -32.95 -25.09 -10.44
CA LYS A 74 -33.05 -26.55 -10.60
C LYS A 74 -31.78 -27.33 -10.25
N LEU A 75 -30.77 -26.73 -9.63
CA LEU A 75 -29.56 -27.42 -9.16
C LEU A 75 -29.67 -27.76 -7.67
N THR A 76 -28.96 -28.80 -7.23
CA THR A 76 -28.73 -29.02 -5.80
C THR A 76 -27.75 -28.00 -5.22
N VAL A 77 -27.68 -27.88 -3.89
CA VAL A 77 -26.70 -27.00 -3.21
C VAL A 77 -25.26 -27.29 -3.66
N SER A 78 -24.86 -28.56 -3.76
CA SER A 78 -23.51 -28.95 -4.20
C SER A 78 -23.26 -28.59 -5.67
N GLN A 79 -24.21 -28.91 -6.57
CA GLN A 79 -24.11 -28.54 -8.00
C GLN A 79 -24.07 -27.03 -8.20
N ALA A 80 -24.90 -26.28 -7.48
CA ALA A 80 -24.91 -24.82 -7.50
C ALA A 80 -23.58 -24.26 -6.99
N THR A 81 -23.05 -24.78 -5.88
CA THR A 81 -21.75 -24.38 -5.33
C THR A 81 -20.64 -24.57 -6.36
N LYS A 82 -20.52 -25.76 -6.95
CA LYS A 82 -19.53 -26.05 -8.01
C LYS A 82 -19.68 -25.10 -9.21
N LYS A 83 -20.90 -24.85 -9.65
CA LYS A 83 -21.18 -23.95 -10.79
C LYS A 83 -20.83 -22.49 -10.50
N VAL A 84 -21.13 -22.00 -9.30
CA VAL A 84 -20.79 -20.64 -8.85
C VAL A 84 -19.28 -20.50 -8.69
N LEU A 85 -18.60 -21.47 -8.07
CA LEU A 85 -17.15 -21.51 -8.00
C LEU A 85 -16.50 -21.49 -9.39
N ALA A 86 -17.07 -22.17 -10.38
CA ALA A 86 -16.52 -22.13 -11.75
C ALA A 86 -16.73 -20.78 -12.45
N LYS A 87 -17.92 -20.17 -12.33
CA LYS A 87 -18.34 -19.08 -13.23
C LYS A 87 -18.45 -17.68 -12.61
N ALA A 88 -18.64 -17.57 -11.29
CA ALA A 88 -18.93 -16.28 -10.68
C ALA A 88 -17.69 -15.39 -10.56
N LYS A 89 -17.80 -14.16 -11.03
CA LYS A 89 -16.78 -13.12 -10.86
C LYS A 89 -16.53 -12.87 -9.37
N ASN A 90 -15.27 -12.73 -8.98
CA ASN A 90 -14.84 -12.66 -7.57
C ASN A 90 -13.70 -11.68 -7.33
N LYS A 91 -13.24 -10.97 -8.37
CA LYS A 91 -12.20 -9.95 -8.31
C LYS A 91 -12.63 -8.73 -9.11
N LEU A 92 -12.34 -7.54 -8.60
CA LEU A 92 -12.38 -6.31 -9.39
C LEU A 92 -10.97 -5.90 -9.78
N VAL A 93 -10.83 -5.32 -10.96
CA VAL A 93 -9.58 -4.74 -11.46
C VAL A 93 -9.89 -3.34 -11.95
N TYR A 94 -9.32 -2.35 -11.28
CA TYR A 94 -9.13 -1.01 -11.83
C TYR A 94 -7.85 -1.02 -12.66
N LYS A 95 -7.96 -0.64 -13.93
CA LYS A 95 -6.82 -0.49 -14.83
C LYS A 95 -7.11 0.66 -15.79
N ASP A 96 -6.18 1.63 -15.86
CA ASP A 96 -6.24 2.77 -16.79
C ASP A 96 -7.61 3.47 -16.80
N GLY A 97 -8.13 3.84 -15.62
CA GLY A 97 -9.40 4.55 -15.46
C GLY A 97 -10.67 3.67 -15.50
N LYS A 98 -10.55 2.38 -15.83
CA LYS A 98 -11.70 1.47 -15.97
C LYS A 98 -11.72 0.41 -14.88
N ILE A 99 -12.88 0.25 -14.22
CA ILE A 99 -13.13 -0.85 -13.27
C ILE A 99 -13.86 -1.98 -13.98
N THR A 100 -13.27 -3.16 -13.99
CA THR A 100 -13.87 -4.39 -14.52
C THR A 100 -14.00 -5.45 -13.44
N SER A 101 -14.95 -6.37 -13.61
CA SER A 101 -15.11 -7.53 -12.73
C SER A 101 -14.69 -8.79 -13.50
N VAL A 102 -13.79 -9.57 -12.91
CA VAL A 102 -13.18 -10.77 -13.51
C VAL A 102 -13.34 -11.98 -12.58
N ARG A 103 -13.16 -13.17 -13.16
CA ARG A 103 -13.06 -14.44 -12.42
C ARG A 103 -11.59 -14.78 -12.24
N ASP A 104 -11.15 -14.98 -11.00
CA ASP A 104 -9.79 -15.41 -10.66
C ASP A 104 -9.83 -16.77 -9.94
N THR A 105 -9.47 -17.84 -10.66
CA THR A 105 -9.64 -19.24 -10.23
C THR A 105 -8.92 -19.58 -8.93
N LYS A 106 -7.88 -18.82 -8.56
CA LYS A 106 -7.11 -19.01 -7.32
C LYS A 106 -7.83 -18.49 -6.07
N LEU A 107 -8.86 -17.66 -6.25
CA LEU A 107 -9.64 -17.08 -5.15
C LEU A 107 -10.92 -17.86 -4.88
N THR A 108 -11.18 -18.14 -3.61
CA THR A 108 -12.45 -18.71 -3.16
C THR A 108 -13.58 -17.69 -3.33
N THR A 109 -14.60 -18.03 -4.13
CA THR A 109 -15.72 -17.12 -4.41
C THR A 109 -16.82 -17.20 -3.36
N ILE A 110 -17.17 -18.40 -2.91
CA ILE A 110 -18.29 -18.65 -1.98
C ILE A 110 -18.08 -19.98 -1.26
N SER A 111 -18.57 -20.10 -0.03
CA SER A 111 -18.63 -21.37 0.70
C SER A 111 -19.94 -22.11 0.46
N GLN A 112 -19.93 -23.44 0.58
CA GLN A 112 -21.14 -24.26 0.47
C GLN A 112 -22.20 -23.85 1.50
N ASN A 113 -21.80 -23.53 2.74
CA ASN A 113 -22.71 -23.06 3.80
C ASN A 113 -23.46 -21.78 3.39
N THR A 114 -22.79 -20.86 2.68
CA THR A 114 -23.44 -19.64 2.17
C THR A 114 -24.48 -20.00 1.11
N VAL A 115 -24.16 -20.91 0.18
CA VAL A 115 -25.10 -21.39 -0.84
C VAL A 115 -26.30 -22.09 -0.20
N GLU A 116 -26.08 -22.88 0.85
CA GLU A 116 -27.15 -23.52 1.62
C GLU A 116 -28.06 -22.50 2.30
N SER A 117 -27.50 -21.41 2.85
CA SER A 117 -28.31 -20.32 3.42
C SER A 117 -29.23 -19.67 2.37
N TYR A 118 -28.73 -19.50 1.13
CA TYR A 118 -29.51 -18.98 0.01
C TYR A 118 -30.57 -19.98 -0.45
N PHE A 119 -30.26 -21.28 -0.42
CA PHE A 119 -31.22 -22.34 -0.71
C PHE A 119 -32.40 -22.30 0.27
N LYS A 120 -32.12 -22.20 1.58
CA LYS A 120 -33.15 -22.09 2.63
C LYS A 120 -34.02 -20.84 2.44
N LYS A 121 -33.42 -19.69 2.12
CA LYS A 121 -34.14 -18.41 1.94
C LYS A 121 -35.10 -18.37 0.77
N GLN A 122 -34.81 -19.08 -0.32
CA GLN A 122 -35.68 -19.10 -1.50
C GLN A 122 -36.70 -20.24 -1.50
N TYR A 123 -36.53 -21.23 -0.61
CA TYR A 123 -37.26 -22.49 -0.66
C TYR A 123 -38.77 -22.30 -0.62
N THR A 124 -39.47 -23.03 -1.49
CA THR A 124 -40.91 -23.15 -1.52
C THR A 124 -41.28 -24.60 -1.78
N GLN A 125 -42.36 -25.08 -1.14
CA GLN A 125 -42.80 -26.47 -1.25
C GLN A 125 -43.15 -26.86 -2.70
N LEU A 126 -43.81 -25.95 -3.43
CA LEU A 126 -44.05 -26.06 -4.88
C LEU A 126 -43.23 -25.00 -5.64
N PRO A 127 -42.97 -25.18 -6.94
CA PRO A 127 -42.17 -24.25 -7.74
C PRO A 127 -42.83 -22.89 -7.80
N THR A 128 -42.02 -21.84 -7.75
CA THR A 128 -42.48 -20.47 -7.93
C THR A 128 -41.80 -19.81 -9.12
N THR A 129 -42.52 -18.89 -9.76
CA THR A 129 -41.98 -18.00 -10.80
C THR A 129 -41.18 -16.83 -10.22
N LYS A 130 -41.24 -16.63 -8.88
CA LYS A 130 -40.51 -15.56 -8.19
C LYS A 130 -39.01 -15.64 -8.48
N VAL A 131 -38.43 -14.49 -8.80
CA VAL A 131 -37.00 -14.35 -9.12
C VAL A 131 -36.22 -14.09 -7.84
N TYR A 132 -35.18 -14.89 -7.59
CA TYR A 132 -34.24 -14.71 -6.50
C TYR A 132 -32.84 -14.40 -7.04
N SER A 133 -32.27 -13.27 -6.63
CA SER A 133 -30.94 -12.84 -7.09
C SER A 133 -30.06 -12.46 -5.91
N TYR A 134 -29.14 -13.34 -5.54
CA TYR A 134 -28.17 -13.10 -4.47
C TYR A 134 -26.93 -12.40 -5.04
N LYS A 135 -26.71 -11.14 -4.65
CA LYS A 135 -25.60 -10.31 -5.16
C LYS A 135 -24.32 -10.50 -4.34
N ASN A 136 -23.17 -10.34 -4.99
CA ASN A 136 -21.88 -10.31 -4.30
C ASN A 136 -21.69 -8.93 -3.66
N MET A 137 -22.06 -8.82 -2.38
CA MET A 137 -21.97 -7.56 -1.63
C MET A 137 -20.52 -7.10 -1.45
N SER A 138 -19.55 -8.03 -1.36
CA SER A 138 -18.13 -7.70 -1.28
C SER A 138 -17.65 -6.98 -2.54
N LEU A 139 -17.99 -7.47 -3.73
CA LEU A 139 -17.64 -6.77 -4.98
C LEU A 139 -18.39 -5.44 -5.13
N SER A 140 -19.62 -5.34 -4.62
CA SER A 140 -20.35 -4.07 -4.66
C SER A 140 -19.65 -3.00 -3.79
N ALA A 141 -19.23 -3.38 -2.57
CA ALA A 141 -18.44 -2.52 -1.69
C ALA A 141 -17.07 -2.19 -2.30
N GLY A 142 -16.40 -3.20 -2.88
CA GLY A 142 -15.12 -3.04 -3.57
C GLY A 142 -15.18 -2.06 -4.74
N LYS A 143 -16.27 -2.07 -5.51
CA LYS A 143 -16.47 -1.13 -6.63
C LYS A 143 -16.53 0.31 -6.12
N ASN A 144 -17.19 0.54 -4.98
CA ASN A 144 -17.25 1.86 -4.37
C ASN A 144 -15.88 2.28 -3.79
N LYS A 145 -15.15 1.36 -3.15
CA LYS A 145 -13.77 1.62 -2.67
C LYS A 145 -12.84 1.99 -3.81
N LEU A 146 -12.82 1.21 -4.90
CA LEU A 146 -12.00 1.50 -6.08
C LEU A 146 -12.36 2.84 -6.73
N LYS A 147 -13.66 3.18 -6.82
CA LYS A 147 -14.08 4.51 -7.31
C LYS A 147 -13.55 5.65 -6.43
N LYS A 148 -13.63 5.50 -5.10
CA LYS A 148 -13.10 6.50 -4.15
C LYS A 148 -11.59 6.67 -4.30
N VAL A 149 -10.85 5.56 -4.35
CA VAL A 149 -9.39 5.56 -4.55
C VAL A 149 -9.03 6.18 -5.89
N ALA A 150 -9.68 5.79 -6.98
CA ALA A 150 -9.40 6.34 -8.32
C ALA A 150 -9.64 7.85 -8.43
N ALA A 151 -10.58 8.39 -7.64
CA ALA A 151 -10.86 9.83 -7.57
C ALA A 151 -10.01 10.58 -6.52
N ALA A 152 -9.20 9.88 -5.72
CA ALA A 152 -8.45 10.49 -4.64
C ALA A 152 -7.29 11.35 -5.15
N SER A 153 -6.96 12.39 -4.38
CA SER A 153 -5.77 13.18 -4.56
C SER A 153 -5.25 13.64 -3.20
N VAL A 154 -3.93 13.71 -3.07
CA VAL A 154 -3.21 14.03 -1.83
C VAL A 154 -2.19 15.12 -2.13
N ALA A 155 -2.21 16.20 -1.34
CA ALA A 155 -1.16 17.20 -1.30
C ALA A 155 -0.04 16.72 -0.37
N TYR A 156 1.13 16.41 -0.93
CA TYR A 156 2.30 15.96 -0.19
C TYR A 156 3.28 17.12 -0.01
N ASN A 157 3.47 17.58 1.23
CA ASN A 157 4.27 18.75 1.56
C ASN A 157 5.67 18.33 2.02
N VAL A 158 6.71 18.72 1.30
CA VAL A 158 8.09 18.37 1.65
C VAL A 158 9.08 19.40 1.13
N GLY A 159 10.06 19.78 1.94
CA GLY A 159 11.11 20.72 1.53
C GLY A 159 10.59 22.09 1.10
N GLY A 160 9.50 22.57 1.71
CA GLY A 160 8.85 23.83 1.32
C GLY A 160 8.05 23.77 0.02
N LYS A 161 7.91 22.59 -0.60
CA LYS A 161 7.10 22.37 -1.81
C LYS A 161 5.87 21.53 -1.52
N THR A 162 4.82 21.75 -2.31
CA THR A 162 3.60 20.94 -2.29
C THR A 162 3.47 20.19 -3.61
N PHE A 163 3.40 18.86 -3.53
CA PHE A 163 3.16 17.98 -4.67
C PHE A 163 1.74 17.44 -4.62
N ASN A 164 0.91 17.79 -5.59
CA ASN A 164 -0.44 17.25 -5.72
C ASN A 164 -0.39 15.91 -6.46
N LEU A 165 -0.67 14.82 -5.74
CA LEU A 165 -0.60 13.45 -6.25
C LEU A 165 -2.01 12.92 -6.45
N SER A 166 -2.50 12.90 -7.69
CA SER A 166 -3.79 12.30 -8.02
C SER A 166 -3.65 10.82 -8.34
N ALA A 167 -4.50 9.99 -7.73
CA ALA A 167 -4.48 8.54 -7.93
C ALA A 167 -4.65 8.16 -9.41
N LYS A 168 -5.45 8.91 -10.18
CA LYS A 168 -5.68 8.66 -11.61
C LYS A 168 -4.38 8.73 -12.46
N ASP A 169 -3.42 9.56 -12.03
CA ASP A 169 -2.19 9.79 -12.79
C ASP A 169 -1.12 8.73 -12.46
N TYR A 170 -1.14 8.21 -11.22
CA TYR A 170 -0.06 7.41 -10.66
C TYR A 170 -0.42 5.95 -10.33
N LEU A 171 -1.70 5.61 -10.22
CA LEU A 171 -2.16 4.22 -10.04
C LEU A 171 -2.50 3.61 -11.41
N THR A 172 -1.68 2.66 -11.85
CA THR A 172 -1.89 1.98 -13.14
C THR A 172 -2.87 0.82 -12.97
N GLN A 173 -2.70 0.01 -11.93
CA GLN A 173 -3.56 -1.15 -11.67
C GLN A 173 -3.78 -1.37 -10.17
N VAL A 174 -5.04 -1.50 -9.77
CA VAL A 174 -5.46 -1.84 -8.40
C VAL A 174 -6.55 -2.90 -8.46
N SER A 175 -6.36 -3.98 -7.72
CA SER A 175 -7.36 -5.04 -7.59
C SER A 175 -8.12 -4.93 -6.28
N TYR A 176 -9.36 -5.44 -6.26
CA TYR A 176 -10.10 -5.68 -5.02
C TYR A 176 -10.59 -7.11 -4.98
N TYR A 177 -10.20 -7.82 -3.93
CA TYR A 177 -10.67 -9.17 -3.62
C TYR A 177 -10.42 -9.48 -2.14
N SER A 178 -11.12 -10.49 -1.62
CA SER A 178 -11.00 -10.92 -0.21
C SER A 178 -11.20 -9.78 0.81
N GLY A 179 -11.97 -8.75 0.47
CA GLY A 179 -12.30 -7.63 1.36
C GLY A 179 -11.30 -6.46 1.34
N SER A 180 -10.19 -6.58 0.62
CA SER A 180 -9.10 -5.60 0.61
C SER A 180 -8.71 -5.13 -0.80
N LEU A 181 -8.06 -3.97 -0.85
CA LEU A 181 -7.41 -3.44 -2.04
C LEU A 181 -6.00 -4.02 -2.16
N HIS A 182 -5.57 -4.24 -3.40
CA HIS A 182 -4.25 -4.76 -3.74
C HIS A 182 -3.66 -3.86 -4.83
N TYR A 183 -2.56 -3.18 -4.52
CA TYR A 183 -1.91 -2.23 -5.43
C TYR A 183 -0.96 -2.96 -6.37
N ASP A 184 -1.53 -3.62 -7.39
CA ASP A 184 -0.79 -4.50 -8.31
C ASP A 184 0.32 -3.76 -9.09
N ASN A 185 0.06 -2.52 -9.51
CA ASN A 185 1.04 -1.71 -10.23
C ASN A 185 0.97 -0.23 -9.86
N VAL A 186 2.02 0.21 -9.15
CA VAL A 186 2.25 1.59 -8.69
C VAL A 186 3.62 2.12 -9.11
N SER A 187 4.15 1.64 -10.24
CA SER A 187 5.47 2.05 -10.73
C SER A 187 5.55 3.55 -11.05
N LYS A 188 4.48 4.12 -11.64
CA LYS A 188 4.38 5.56 -11.92
C LYS A 188 4.45 6.40 -10.64
N LEU A 189 3.79 5.96 -9.56
CA LEU A 189 3.90 6.62 -8.26
C LEU A 189 5.33 6.57 -7.72
N THR A 190 5.98 5.40 -7.81
CA THR A 190 7.37 5.22 -7.38
C THR A 190 8.30 6.16 -8.15
N ALA A 191 8.22 6.18 -9.48
CA ALA A 191 9.03 7.06 -10.31
C ALA A 191 8.79 8.55 -10.02
N LYS A 192 7.53 8.93 -9.75
CA LYS A 192 7.21 10.31 -9.34
C LYS A 192 7.87 10.68 -8.01
N LEU A 193 7.83 9.78 -7.03
CA LEU A 193 8.47 10.01 -5.72
C LEU A 193 9.99 10.11 -5.84
N GLU A 194 10.62 9.32 -6.69
CA GLU A 194 12.06 9.43 -6.99
C GLU A 194 12.41 10.75 -7.69
N ALA A 195 11.56 11.23 -8.60
CA ALA A 195 11.73 12.53 -9.23
C ALA A 195 11.56 13.68 -8.21
N MET A 196 10.56 13.57 -7.33
CA MET A 196 10.37 14.52 -6.22
C MET A 196 11.60 14.54 -5.30
N ASP A 197 12.12 13.37 -4.95
CA ASP A 197 13.34 13.25 -4.14
C ASP A 197 14.51 13.99 -4.80
N LYS A 198 14.83 13.67 -6.07
CA LYS A 198 15.89 14.36 -6.83
C LYS A 198 15.71 15.88 -6.84
N GLU A 199 14.47 16.35 -6.94
CA GLU A 199 14.15 17.77 -6.95
C GLU A 199 14.40 18.44 -5.59
N VAL A 200 13.99 17.81 -4.48
CA VAL A 200 13.98 18.48 -3.16
C VAL A 200 15.11 18.08 -2.23
N LYS A 201 15.68 16.88 -2.38
CA LYS A 201 16.71 16.35 -1.47
C LYS A 201 17.87 17.32 -1.33
N THR A 202 18.46 17.38 -0.15
CA THR A 202 19.65 18.20 0.12
C THR A 202 20.93 17.37 0.09
N LEU A 203 20.85 16.04 0.24
CA LEU A 203 21.99 15.14 0.07
C LEU A 203 22.57 15.24 -1.34
N GLY A 204 23.89 15.39 -1.44
CA GLY A 204 24.62 15.53 -2.70
C GLY A 204 24.40 16.87 -3.41
N LYS A 205 23.67 17.83 -2.83
CA LYS A 205 23.48 19.16 -3.45
C LYS A 205 24.65 20.08 -3.13
N SER A 206 25.06 20.84 -4.14
CA SER A 206 26.05 21.90 -4.01
C SER A 206 25.39 23.28 -3.88
N TYR A 207 25.99 24.16 -3.09
CA TYR A 207 25.55 25.55 -2.96
C TYR A 207 26.71 26.47 -2.60
N LYS A 208 26.50 27.78 -2.81
CA LYS A 208 27.44 28.82 -2.39
C LYS A 208 27.33 29.03 -0.88
N PHE A 209 28.48 29.08 -0.21
CA PHE A 209 28.59 29.29 1.22
C PHE A 209 29.57 30.43 1.50
N LYS A 210 29.14 31.39 2.32
CA LYS A 210 30.01 32.49 2.79
C LYS A 210 30.73 32.03 4.05
N THR A 211 32.06 31.96 3.98
CA THR A 211 32.92 31.54 5.09
C THR A 211 32.96 32.63 6.17
N PRO A 212 33.32 32.27 7.42
CA PRO A 212 33.59 33.25 8.47
C PRO A 212 34.68 34.27 8.10
N ALA A 213 35.66 33.86 7.29
CA ALA A 213 36.71 34.73 6.75
C ALA A 213 36.22 35.69 5.63
N GLY A 214 34.95 35.59 5.23
CA GLY A 214 34.31 36.52 4.29
C GLY A 214 34.32 36.07 2.82
N SER A 215 35.13 35.05 2.47
CA SER A 215 35.16 34.47 1.13
C SER A 215 33.90 33.66 0.82
N THR A 216 33.56 33.52 -0.46
CA THR A 216 32.44 32.67 -0.91
C THR A 216 32.99 31.45 -1.63
N ILE A 217 32.64 30.26 -1.14
CA ILE A 217 33.05 28.97 -1.69
C ILE A 217 31.84 28.19 -2.19
N THR A 218 32.09 27.10 -2.92
CA THR A 218 31.05 26.12 -3.28
C THR A 218 31.29 24.86 -2.46
N VAL A 219 30.27 24.41 -1.73
CA VAL A 219 30.34 23.20 -0.92
C VAL A 219 29.26 22.22 -1.37
N THR A 220 29.53 20.94 -1.24
CA THR A 220 28.58 19.86 -1.56
C THR A 220 28.21 19.12 -0.29
N ASN A 221 26.91 18.95 -0.05
CA ASN A 221 26.43 18.11 1.03
C ASN A 221 26.83 16.65 0.80
N GLN A 222 27.51 16.08 1.79
CA GLN A 222 27.88 14.68 1.84
C GLN A 222 26.86 13.96 2.74
N SER A 223 27.27 13.45 3.91
CA SER A 223 26.36 12.82 4.86
C SER A 223 25.37 13.80 5.52
N TYR A 224 25.64 15.12 5.49
CA TYR A 224 24.69 16.10 6.03
C TYR A 224 23.60 16.45 5.02
N GLY A 225 22.38 15.99 5.30
CA GLY A 225 21.21 16.38 4.55
C GLY A 225 20.06 15.41 4.74
N TRP A 226 19.09 15.52 3.85
CA TRP A 226 17.95 14.63 3.80
C TRP A 226 17.48 14.39 2.35
N GLY A 227 16.78 13.28 2.15
CA GLY A 227 16.01 12.98 0.94
C GLY A 227 14.63 12.39 1.31
N ILE A 228 13.74 12.22 0.33
CA ILE A 228 12.44 11.56 0.53
C ILE A 228 12.66 10.05 0.61
N TRP A 229 12.18 9.44 1.69
CA TRP A 229 12.15 7.99 1.82
C TRP A 229 10.97 7.42 1.02
N THR A 230 11.21 7.14 -0.26
CA THR A 230 10.20 6.71 -1.25
C THR A 230 9.30 5.57 -0.76
N ALA A 231 9.85 4.56 -0.08
CA ALA A 231 9.04 3.44 0.43
C ALA A 231 8.02 3.89 1.49
N SER A 232 8.45 4.71 2.44
CA SER A 232 7.60 5.26 3.51
C SER A 232 6.56 6.24 2.95
N ALA A 233 6.99 7.16 2.08
CA ALA A 233 6.11 8.12 1.42
C ALA A 233 5.03 7.42 0.57
N LYS A 234 5.42 6.41 -0.23
CA LYS A 234 4.49 5.60 -1.03
C LYS A 234 3.43 4.94 -0.17
N SER A 235 3.83 4.29 0.93
CA SER A 235 2.90 3.65 1.85
C SER A 235 1.89 4.64 2.44
N ALA A 236 2.36 5.83 2.86
CA ALA A 236 1.50 6.88 3.39
C ALA A 236 0.51 7.42 2.35
N ILE A 237 0.95 7.61 1.10
CA ILE A 237 0.10 8.09 0.00
C ILE A 237 -0.98 7.06 -0.36
N LEU A 238 -0.64 5.78 -0.45
CA LEU A 238 -1.62 4.73 -0.74
C LEU A 238 -2.68 4.64 0.38
N LYS A 239 -2.26 4.70 1.65
CA LYS A 239 -3.20 4.77 2.79
C LYS A 239 -4.07 6.03 2.74
N ALA A 240 -3.51 7.17 2.35
CA ALA A 240 -4.25 8.41 2.20
C ALA A 240 -5.32 8.32 1.10
N TYR A 241 -5.05 7.63 -0.02
CA TYR A 241 -6.06 7.37 -1.05
C TYR A 241 -7.24 6.52 -0.53
N GLU A 242 -6.99 5.56 0.36
CA GLU A 242 -8.04 4.72 0.95
C GLU A 242 -8.89 5.47 1.97
N ASN A 243 -8.23 6.22 2.86
CA ASN A 243 -8.88 6.90 3.97
C ASN A 243 -9.46 8.27 3.59
N GLY A 244 -9.11 8.79 2.42
CA GLY A 244 -9.54 10.11 1.96
C GLY A 244 -8.76 11.27 2.57
N THR A 245 -7.61 11.01 3.20
CA THR A 245 -6.69 12.02 3.72
C THR A 245 -6.25 12.95 2.60
N LYS A 246 -6.32 14.26 2.82
CA LYS A 246 -6.05 15.27 1.78
C LYS A 246 -4.62 15.80 1.77
N THR A 247 -3.95 15.75 2.91
CA THR A 247 -2.63 16.33 3.10
C THR A 247 -1.72 15.37 3.85
N ILE A 248 -0.47 15.29 3.43
CA ILE A 248 0.60 14.57 4.15
C ILE A 248 1.73 15.55 4.40
N ASP A 249 2.20 15.61 5.65
CA ASP A 249 3.50 16.21 5.98
C ASP A 249 4.61 15.19 5.70
N GLY A 250 5.42 15.49 4.70
CA GLY A 250 6.53 14.66 4.25
C GLY A 250 7.70 14.61 5.24
N LYS A 251 7.73 15.46 6.27
CA LYS A 251 8.80 15.45 7.31
C LYS A 251 9.00 14.08 7.95
N ASN A 252 7.93 13.29 8.11
CA ASN A 252 8.00 11.95 8.72
C ASN A 252 8.40 10.85 7.72
N HIS A 253 8.71 11.22 6.49
CA HIS A 253 8.98 10.32 5.37
C HIS A 253 10.26 10.74 4.64
N ILE A 254 11.25 11.26 5.39
CA ILE A 254 12.58 11.59 4.89
C ILE A 254 13.62 10.59 5.44
N TYR A 255 14.78 10.54 4.81
CA TYR A 255 15.96 9.79 5.25
C TYR A 255 17.20 10.69 5.26
N GLY A 256 18.24 10.29 5.98
CA GLY A 256 19.60 10.84 5.95
C GLY A 256 20.63 9.75 5.68
N GLU A 257 21.90 10.14 5.56
CA GLU A 257 23.03 9.23 5.31
C GLU A 257 24.10 9.32 6.42
N GLY A 258 24.86 8.24 6.61
CA GLY A 258 25.93 8.17 7.61
C GLY A 258 25.52 7.46 8.91
N TYR A 259 26.05 7.93 10.03
CA TYR A 259 25.86 7.34 11.36
C TYR A 259 24.40 7.35 11.84
N THR A 260 23.65 8.40 11.52
CA THR A 260 22.20 8.44 11.69
C THR A 260 21.51 8.42 10.33
N THR A 261 20.44 7.64 10.23
CA THR A 261 19.56 7.61 9.06
C THR A 261 18.45 8.67 9.13
N GLN A 262 18.46 9.52 10.15
CA GLN A 262 17.57 10.66 10.25
C GLN A 262 18.01 11.76 9.28
N GLY A 263 17.05 12.32 8.54
CA GLY A 263 17.31 13.46 7.65
C GLY A 263 17.69 14.72 8.46
N LEU A 264 18.93 15.17 8.35
CA LEU A 264 19.43 16.34 9.07
C LEU A 264 19.24 17.63 8.26
N GLY A 265 19.04 18.74 8.96
CA GLY A 265 18.88 20.06 8.33
C GLY A 265 17.50 20.32 7.69
N TYR A 266 16.53 19.41 7.83
CA TYR A 266 15.18 19.61 7.31
C TYR A 266 14.52 20.84 7.91
N GLY A 267 14.02 21.74 7.05
CA GLY A 267 13.33 22.96 7.45
C GLY A 267 14.22 24.06 8.04
N LYS A 268 15.55 23.87 8.09
CA LYS A 268 16.48 24.91 8.55
C LYS A 268 16.83 25.90 7.42
N SER A 269 17.11 27.13 7.81
CA SER A 269 17.66 28.18 6.94
C SER A 269 19.08 27.84 6.48
N ASN A 270 19.68 28.72 5.67
CA ASN A 270 21.08 28.60 5.23
C ASN A 270 21.38 27.23 4.59
N ASN A 271 20.58 26.86 3.58
CA ASN A 271 20.69 25.58 2.88
C ASN A 271 20.62 24.34 3.80
N GLY A 272 19.92 24.45 4.93
CA GLY A 272 19.77 23.38 5.92
C GLY A 272 20.79 23.43 7.06
N LEU A 273 21.85 24.24 6.97
CA LEU A 273 22.87 24.37 8.02
C LEU A 273 22.31 25.01 9.30
N GLY A 274 21.33 25.91 9.15
CA GLY A 274 20.90 26.79 10.22
C GLY A 274 22.01 27.77 10.64
N ASN A 275 22.04 28.11 11.92
CA ASN A 275 22.88 29.18 12.47
C ASN A 275 24.03 28.66 13.36
N SER A 276 24.23 27.36 13.46
CA SER A 276 25.33 26.79 14.23
C SER A 276 25.98 25.65 13.46
N TYR A 277 27.27 25.79 13.17
CA TYR A 277 28.04 24.88 12.32
C TYR A 277 29.55 25.06 12.56
N VAL A 278 30.32 24.04 12.22
CA VAL A 278 31.79 24.05 12.21
C VAL A 278 32.26 24.32 10.77
N VAL A 279 33.28 25.14 10.61
CA VAL A 279 33.92 25.43 9.32
C VAL A 279 35.40 25.15 9.46
N VAL A 280 35.96 24.34 8.55
CA VAL A 280 37.39 24.00 8.48
C VAL A 280 37.91 24.41 7.11
N SER A 281 38.90 25.29 7.07
CA SER A 281 39.65 25.61 5.85
C SER A 281 40.92 24.79 5.79
N ILE A 282 41.06 23.96 4.75
CA ILE A 282 42.33 23.26 4.49
C ILE A 282 43.38 24.25 3.98
N ALA A 283 42.98 25.23 3.16
CA ALA A 283 43.93 26.17 2.58
C ALA A 283 44.61 27.08 3.61
N SER A 284 43.87 27.60 4.60
CA SER A 284 44.44 28.45 5.65
C SER A 284 44.78 27.70 6.93
N GLN A 285 44.43 26.42 7.03
CA GLN A 285 44.56 25.62 8.26
C GLN A 285 43.88 26.29 9.48
N ASP A 286 42.73 26.93 9.25
CA ASP A 286 41.91 27.54 10.29
C ASP A 286 40.58 26.79 10.47
N MET A 287 40.05 26.82 11.68
CA MET A 287 38.74 26.32 12.03
C MET A 287 37.93 27.35 12.82
N TRP A 288 36.64 27.45 12.50
CA TRP A 288 35.68 28.28 13.22
C TRP A 288 34.48 27.48 13.66
N ILE A 289 33.98 27.78 14.85
CA ILE A 289 32.69 27.27 15.32
C ILE A 289 31.73 28.44 15.42
N VAL A 290 30.72 28.43 14.56
CA VAL A 290 29.63 29.39 14.60
C VAL A 290 28.55 28.83 15.52
N VAL A 291 28.10 29.64 16.48
CA VAL A 291 26.98 29.32 17.36
C VAL A 291 26.01 30.50 17.33
N ASN A 292 24.76 30.22 16.98
CA ASN A 292 23.70 31.24 16.88
C ASN A 292 24.07 32.41 15.95
N GLY A 293 24.75 32.12 14.85
CA GLY A 293 25.11 33.09 13.80
C GLY A 293 26.35 33.91 14.11
N LYS A 294 27.04 33.67 15.22
CA LYS A 294 28.29 34.36 15.61
C LYS A 294 29.43 33.37 15.74
N VAL A 295 30.64 33.77 15.35
CA VAL A 295 31.85 32.98 15.60
C VAL A 295 32.07 32.95 17.11
N ALA A 296 31.96 31.76 17.70
CA ALA A 296 32.12 31.53 19.13
C ALA A 296 33.52 31.01 19.48
N VAL A 297 34.14 30.28 18.57
CA VAL A 297 35.52 29.77 18.70
C VAL A 297 36.22 29.94 17.36
N THR A 298 37.46 30.41 17.41
CA THR A 298 38.42 30.40 16.30
C THR A 298 39.62 29.60 16.77
N VAL A 299 40.06 28.65 15.96
CA VAL A 299 41.30 27.89 16.15
C VAL A 299 42.13 28.09 14.89
N SER A 300 43.28 28.72 15.04
CA SER A 300 44.25 28.84 13.96
C SER A 300 45.28 27.72 14.05
N ASP A 301 45.94 27.45 12.92
CA ASP A 301 46.96 26.41 12.84
C ASP A 301 46.46 25.03 13.27
N VAL A 302 45.22 24.66 12.89
CA VAL A 302 44.84 23.24 12.92
C VAL A 302 45.73 22.47 11.95
N VAL A 303 45.87 21.16 12.12
CA VAL A 303 46.55 20.33 11.10
C VAL A 303 45.59 19.28 10.57
N THR A 304 45.14 19.49 9.34
CA THR A 304 44.29 18.55 8.61
C THR A 304 45.08 17.33 8.11
N GLY A 305 44.36 16.43 7.45
CA GLY A 305 44.92 15.26 6.79
C GLY A 305 45.98 15.59 5.75
N THR A 306 46.93 14.68 5.56
CA THR A 306 48.06 14.87 4.64
C THR A 306 47.57 15.03 3.19
N GLU A 307 47.95 16.13 2.54
CA GLU A 307 47.56 16.42 1.17
C GLU A 307 48.19 15.41 0.20
N ASN A 308 47.43 14.99 -0.82
CA ASN A 308 47.88 14.11 -1.91
C ASN A 308 48.44 12.74 -1.48
N LYS A 309 48.22 12.30 -0.23
CA LYS A 309 48.68 11.00 0.27
C LYS A 309 47.53 10.01 0.44
N GLY A 310 47.06 9.46 -0.67
CA GLY A 310 45.99 8.45 -0.68
C GLY A 310 44.72 8.92 0.05
N ASP A 311 44.21 8.09 0.97
CA ASP A 311 43.00 8.35 1.75
C ASP A 311 43.22 9.25 2.99
N ASN A 312 44.44 9.78 3.18
CA ASN A 312 44.78 10.61 4.34
C ASN A 312 44.30 12.06 4.22
N ALA A 313 43.88 12.52 3.04
CA ALA A 313 43.40 13.88 2.88
C ALA A 313 42.06 14.06 3.62
N THR A 314 41.90 15.16 4.37
CA THR A 314 40.61 15.46 5.01
C THR A 314 39.54 15.67 3.93
N PRO A 315 38.43 14.91 3.96
CA PRO A 315 37.49 14.91 2.85
C PRO A 315 36.64 16.19 2.83
N LYS A 316 36.67 16.90 1.70
CA LYS A 316 35.89 18.13 1.48
C LYS A 316 34.39 17.85 1.37
N GLY A 317 33.59 18.81 1.83
CA GLY A 317 32.13 18.76 1.76
C GLY A 317 31.47 19.11 3.09
N VAL A 318 30.16 18.90 3.15
CA VAL A 318 29.37 19.14 4.35
C VAL A 318 28.98 17.82 5.00
N TRP A 319 29.50 17.64 6.20
CA TRP A 319 29.35 16.48 7.06
C TRP A 319 28.63 16.88 8.34
N TYR A 320 28.60 16.01 9.35
CA TYR A 320 28.08 16.35 10.68
C TYR A 320 28.76 15.57 11.78
N ILE A 321 28.78 16.16 12.97
CA ILE A 321 29.29 15.50 14.18
C ILE A 321 28.38 14.33 14.54
N MET A 322 28.88 13.11 14.43
CA MET A 322 28.11 11.87 14.60
C MET A 322 27.82 11.61 16.06
N TYR A 323 28.84 11.71 16.89
CA TYR A 323 28.80 11.56 18.33
C TYR A 323 29.96 12.34 18.96
N LYS A 324 30.07 12.27 20.28
CA LYS A 324 31.12 12.92 21.06
C LYS A 324 31.62 11.94 22.12
N GLU A 325 32.92 11.77 22.27
CA GLU A 325 33.52 10.85 23.24
C GLU A 325 34.73 11.50 23.95
N GLU A 326 34.80 11.38 25.28
CA GLU A 326 35.96 11.82 26.08
C GLU A 326 36.90 10.64 26.33
N GLY A 327 38.22 10.88 26.30
CA GLY A 327 39.23 9.87 26.63
C GLY A 327 39.34 8.71 25.63
N ALA A 328 38.95 8.93 24.37
CA ALA A 328 38.95 7.91 23.33
C ALA A 328 40.36 7.43 22.95
N THR A 329 40.46 6.22 22.42
CA THR A 329 41.67 5.70 21.76
C THR A 329 41.37 5.44 20.30
N LEU A 330 41.88 6.29 19.42
CA LEU A 330 41.71 6.18 17.97
C LEU A 330 42.63 5.09 17.43
N LYS A 331 42.11 4.19 16.61
CA LYS A 331 42.87 3.08 16.02
C LYS A 331 42.68 3.08 14.51
N GLY A 332 43.73 2.73 13.79
CA GLY A 332 43.72 2.62 12.33
C GLY A 332 45.02 2.01 11.82
N GLN A 333 45.29 2.17 10.52
CA GLN A 333 46.53 1.75 9.88
C GLN A 333 47.28 2.97 9.34
N ASN A 334 48.62 2.95 9.47
CA ASN A 334 49.51 3.87 8.79
C ASN A 334 49.66 3.45 7.32
N ASP A 335 50.27 4.31 6.51
CA ASP A 335 50.48 4.07 5.06
C ASP A 335 51.34 2.83 4.74
N ASP A 336 52.19 2.41 5.69
CA ASP A 336 53.00 1.18 5.58
C ASP A 336 52.23 -0.10 6.00
N GLY A 337 50.95 0.04 6.34
CA GLY A 337 50.07 -1.04 6.79
C GLY A 337 50.19 -1.37 8.28
N SER A 338 51.10 -0.72 9.02
CA SER A 338 51.24 -0.91 10.47
C SER A 338 50.06 -0.31 11.22
N SER A 339 49.63 -0.93 12.32
CA SER A 339 48.54 -0.42 13.15
C SER A 339 49.01 0.77 14.00
N TYR A 340 48.17 1.81 14.12
CA TYR A 340 48.35 2.89 15.10
C TYR A 340 47.27 2.87 16.19
N ALA A 341 47.62 3.42 17.35
CA ALA A 341 46.69 3.72 18.44
C ALA A 341 47.06 5.06 19.09
N SER A 342 46.15 6.03 19.04
CA SER A 342 46.37 7.38 19.57
C SER A 342 45.32 7.71 20.62
N LYS A 343 45.76 7.98 21.85
CA LYS A 343 44.88 8.41 22.93
C LYS A 343 44.59 9.90 22.79
N VAL A 344 43.31 10.26 22.80
CA VAL A 344 42.83 11.64 22.67
C VAL A 344 41.90 11.99 23.82
N SER A 345 41.93 13.24 24.26
CA SER A 345 41.08 13.72 25.35
C SER A 345 39.64 13.92 24.87
N TYR A 346 39.45 14.39 23.64
CA TYR A 346 38.13 14.68 23.06
C TYR A 346 38.06 14.20 21.61
N TRP A 347 37.04 13.42 21.30
CA TRP A 347 36.80 12.86 19.97
C TRP A 347 35.43 13.27 19.44
N MET A 348 35.40 13.84 18.23
CA MET A 348 34.19 14.32 17.56
C MET A 348 34.22 13.93 16.06
N PRO A 349 33.86 12.68 15.72
CA PRO A 349 33.86 12.19 14.33
C PRO A 349 32.81 12.87 13.49
N PHE A 350 33.15 13.12 12.22
CA PHE A 350 32.21 13.64 11.23
C PHE A 350 32.09 12.83 9.94
N THR A 351 32.94 11.81 9.72
CA THR A 351 32.79 10.84 8.62
C THR A 351 32.76 9.40 9.12
N LEU A 352 32.18 8.49 8.33
CA LEU A 352 32.19 7.05 8.62
C LEU A 352 33.56 6.43 8.33
N SER A 353 34.40 7.10 7.53
CA SER A 353 35.79 6.71 7.30
C SER A 353 36.71 6.99 8.50
N GLY A 354 36.19 7.61 9.57
CA GLY A 354 36.95 7.87 10.79
C GLY A 354 37.65 9.22 10.84
N CYS A 355 37.26 10.20 10.01
CA CYS A 355 37.73 11.57 10.15
C CYS A 355 36.92 12.31 11.21
N GLY A 356 37.60 13.07 12.07
CA GLY A 356 36.98 13.83 13.14
C GLY A 356 37.86 14.97 13.66
N LEU A 357 37.31 15.70 14.63
CA LEU A 357 38.03 16.74 15.38
C LEU A 357 38.57 16.13 16.68
N HIS A 358 39.85 16.30 16.97
CA HIS A 358 40.44 15.87 18.24
C HIS A 358 41.72 16.61 18.60
N ASP A 359 42.13 16.49 19.86
CA ASP A 359 43.45 16.91 20.31
C ASP A 359 44.57 15.98 19.81
N ALA A 360 45.73 16.55 19.49
CA ALA A 360 46.91 15.81 19.09
C ALA A 360 48.12 16.19 19.95
N SER A 361 48.21 15.63 21.16
CA SER A 361 49.30 15.94 22.11
C SER A 361 50.69 15.50 21.65
N TRP A 362 50.75 14.58 20.68
CA TRP A 362 51.99 14.08 20.09
C TRP A 362 52.56 14.99 19.00
N ARG A 363 51.77 15.93 18.48
CA ARG A 363 52.17 16.76 17.33
C ARG A 363 53.06 17.91 17.78
N THR A 364 54.20 18.04 17.12
CA THR A 364 55.17 19.12 17.33
C THR A 364 55.15 20.18 16.23
N ASP A 365 54.93 19.77 14.97
CA ASP A 365 54.76 20.70 13.84
C ASP A 365 53.29 21.08 13.65
N TRP A 366 53.04 22.37 13.79
CA TRP A 366 51.76 23.04 13.65
C TRP A 366 51.84 24.17 12.62
N SER A 367 52.84 24.17 11.74
CA SER A 367 52.90 25.14 10.65
C SER A 367 51.66 25.01 9.76
N SER A 368 51.23 26.12 9.14
CA SER A 368 50.13 26.14 8.19
C SER A 368 50.37 25.27 6.94
N THR A 369 51.61 24.79 6.75
CA THR A 369 52.04 23.89 5.68
C THR A 369 52.24 22.44 6.14
N ALA A 370 52.11 22.15 7.44
CA ALA A 370 52.35 20.80 7.99
C ALA A 370 51.51 19.72 7.30
N TYR A 371 50.29 20.06 6.87
CA TYR A 371 49.39 19.15 6.16
C TYR A 371 49.92 18.72 4.78
N LEU A 372 50.90 19.40 4.18
CA LEU A 372 51.42 19.03 2.86
C LEU A 372 52.22 17.72 2.90
N GLU A 373 52.99 17.50 3.96
CA GLU A 373 53.92 16.35 4.06
C GLU A 373 53.73 15.52 5.35
N GLY A 374 53.22 16.15 6.41
CA GLY A 374 53.14 15.57 7.76
C GLY A 374 51.79 15.82 8.44
N GLY A 375 50.71 15.79 7.66
CA GLY A 375 49.34 15.92 8.14
C GLY A 375 48.86 14.72 8.97
N SER A 376 47.56 14.65 9.22
CA SER A 376 46.93 13.49 9.87
C SER A 376 46.50 12.41 8.85
N HIS A 377 45.90 11.31 9.32
CA HIS A 377 45.17 10.33 8.50
C HIS A 377 43.71 10.79 8.24
N GLY A 378 43.52 12.06 7.89
CA GLY A 378 42.21 12.65 7.53
C GLY A 378 41.53 13.46 8.64
N CYS A 379 41.90 13.28 9.91
CA CYS A 379 41.38 14.07 11.03
C CYS A 379 41.84 15.55 11.01
N VAL A 380 41.14 16.39 11.76
CA VAL A 380 41.57 17.77 12.04
C VAL A 380 42.19 17.77 13.43
N ASN A 381 43.52 17.83 13.49
CA ASN A 381 44.27 17.90 14.73
C ASN A 381 44.17 19.31 15.31
N ILE A 382 43.88 19.40 16.61
CA ILE A 382 43.77 20.64 17.37
C ILE A 382 44.73 20.58 18.55
N ARG A 383 45.29 21.72 18.97
CA ARG A 383 46.20 21.74 20.12
C ARG A 383 45.46 21.32 21.39
N PRO A 384 46.08 20.53 22.29
CA PRO A 384 45.45 20.14 23.56
C PRO A 384 44.96 21.31 24.41
N SER A 385 45.58 22.48 24.31
CA SER A 385 45.16 23.70 25.02
C SER A 385 43.85 24.30 24.48
N GLU A 386 43.49 24.03 23.23
CA GLU A 386 42.35 24.68 22.54
C GLU A 386 41.14 23.75 22.42
N ILE A 387 41.35 22.43 22.39
CA ILE A 387 40.31 21.43 22.13
C ILE A 387 39.12 21.53 23.09
N LYS A 388 39.31 21.96 24.34
CA LYS A 388 38.20 22.05 25.31
C LYS A 388 37.16 23.09 24.89
N SER A 389 37.60 24.21 24.33
CA SER A 389 36.71 25.26 23.82
C SER A 389 35.88 24.75 22.63
N VAL A 390 36.54 24.01 21.73
CA VAL A 390 35.92 23.32 20.58
C VAL A 390 34.88 22.33 21.08
N TRP A 391 35.26 21.44 21.99
CA TRP A 391 34.37 20.44 22.59
C TRP A 391 33.12 21.08 23.19
N ASN A 392 33.27 22.16 23.95
CA ASN A 392 32.13 22.81 24.61
C ASN A 392 31.16 23.45 23.60
N ALA A 393 31.67 24.03 22.51
CA ALA A 393 30.85 24.71 21.50
C ALA A 393 30.19 23.73 20.51
N VAL A 394 30.85 22.61 20.19
CA VAL A 394 30.36 21.61 19.23
C VAL A 394 29.28 20.71 19.84
N LYS A 395 28.21 20.46 19.07
CA LYS A 395 27.12 19.55 19.44
C LYS A 395 26.99 18.41 18.43
N VAL A 396 26.45 17.28 18.89
CA VAL A 396 26.03 16.18 18.02
C VAL A 396 25.05 16.69 16.96
N HIS A 397 25.21 16.21 15.73
CA HIS A 397 24.51 16.61 14.50
C HIS A 397 24.74 18.05 14.03
N MET A 398 25.70 18.78 14.63
CA MET A 398 26.14 20.06 14.10
C MET A 398 26.81 19.84 12.73
N PRO A 399 26.47 20.63 11.68
CA PRO A 399 27.12 20.52 10.39
C PRO A 399 28.62 20.84 10.49
N VAL A 400 29.44 20.14 9.70
CA VAL A 400 30.88 20.38 9.57
C VAL A 400 31.18 20.63 8.10
N ILE A 401 31.55 21.86 7.77
CA ILE A 401 31.91 22.28 6.42
C ILE A 401 33.43 22.20 6.30
N VAL A 402 33.95 21.37 5.40
CA VAL A 402 35.39 21.27 5.09
C VAL A 402 35.62 21.71 3.65
N TYR A 403 36.58 22.61 3.41
CA TYR A 403 36.86 23.14 2.07
C TYR A 403 38.34 23.38 1.75
#